data_AF-R0FST1-F1
#
_entry.id   AF-R0FST1-F1
#
_cell.length_a   1.000
_cell.length_b   1.000
_cell.length_c   1.000
_cell.angle_alpha   90.00
_cell.angle_beta   90.00
_cell.angle_gamma   90.00
#
_symmetry.space_group_name_H-M   'P 1'
#
loop_
_entity.id
_entity.type
_entity.pdbx_description
1 polymer ?
#
loop_
_entity_poly.entity_id
_entity_poly.type
_entity_poly.pdbx_seq_one_letter_code
_entity_poly.pdbx_strand_id
1 'polypeptide(L)'
;TTKIEVFWDVEDFKISDGQEPRDVSWNITSALERQGYCRSHVSVRAFGEKDNKLKDEFLLAKIVFLPAGELSTPQHLGKKSLTTSLTALIIMS
;
A
#
# COMPACT_ATOMS: atom_id res chain seq x y z
N THR A 1 -2.69 -21.37 3.25
CA THR A 1 -3.01 -19.98 3.66
C THR A 1 -2.52 -19.04 2.57
N THR A 2 -3.39 -18.15 2.08
CA THR A 2 -3.06 -17.22 1.00
C THR A 2 -2.31 -16.01 1.57
N LYS A 3 -1.16 -15.69 0.97
CA LYS A 3 -0.42 -14.45 1.27
C LYS A 3 -0.88 -13.35 0.33
N ILE A 4 -1.07 -12.14 0.85
CA ILE A 4 -1.50 -10.99 0.08
C ILE A 4 -0.45 -9.90 0.21
N GLU A 5 -0.07 -9.36 -0.94
CA GLU A 5 0.82 -8.23 -1.03
C GLU A 5 0.08 -7.05 -1.66
N VAL A 6 0.07 -5.93 -0.94
CA VAL A 6 -0.58 -4.70 -1.36
C VAL A 6 0.50 -3.72 -1.76
N PHE A 7 0.41 -3.23 -2.98
CA PHE A 7 1.31 -2.23 -3.54
C PHE A 7 0.54 -0.91 -3.62
N TRP A 8 1.09 0.11 -2.97
CA TRP A 8 0.47 1.42 -2.80
C TRP A 8 1.41 2.50 -3.33
N ASP A 9 1.01 3.18 -4.38
CA ASP A 9 1.68 4.38 -4.86
C ASP A 9 1.20 5.58 -4.04
N VAL A 10 2.06 6.16 -3.21
CA VAL A 10 1.66 7.27 -2.31
C VAL A 10 1.68 8.62 -3.01
N GLU A 11 2.22 8.72 -4.23
CA GLU A 11 2.19 9.93 -5.03
C GLU A 11 0.86 10.05 -5.78
N ASP A 12 0.37 8.93 -6.33
CA ASP A 12 -0.93 8.84 -6.98
C ASP A 12 -2.10 8.72 -5.97
N PHE A 13 -1.89 8.00 -4.86
CA PHE A 13 -2.89 7.78 -3.81
C PHE A 13 -2.41 8.33 -2.47
N LYS A 14 -2.42 9.65 -2.34
CA LYS A 14 -1.99 10.35 -1.12
C LYS A 14 -2.91 10.02 0.06
N ILE A 15 -2.33 10.09 1.26
CA ILE A 15 -3.08 10.02 2.51
C ILE A 15 -3.88 11.32 2.64
N SER A 16 -5.17 11.21 2.98
CA SER A 16 -6.02 12.38 3.20
C SER A 16 -5.59 13.14 4.45
N ASP A 17 -5.85 14.45 4.46
CA ASP A 17 -5.56 15.30 5.62
C ASP A 17 -6.19 14.73 6.90
N GLY A 18 -5.37 14.65 7.96
CA GLY A 18 -5.78 14.13 9.26
C GLY A 18 -5.81 12.60 9.38
N GLN A 19 -5.46 11.86 8.33
CA GLN A 19 -5.23 10.41 8.40
C GLN A 19 -3.73 10.11 8.55
N GLU A 20 -3.42 9.01 9.22
CA GLU A 20 -2.06 8.49 9.35
C GLU A 20 -1.86 7.24 8.48
N PRO A 21 -0.61 6.89 8.09
CA PRO A 21 -0.33 5.62 7.41
C PRO A 21 -0.86 4.38 8.14
N ARG A 22 -0.95 4.45 9.47
CA ARG A 22 -1.53 3.39 10.30
C ARG A 22 -3.01 3.18 10.00
N ASP A 23 -3.78 4.25 9.81
CA ASP A 23 -5.21 4.16 9.48
C ASP A 23 -5.40 3.51 8.12
N VAL A 24 -4.57 3.88 7.14
CA VAL A 24 -4.60 3.27 5.80
C VAL A 24 -4.26 1.79 5.87
N SER A 25 -3.18 1.41 6.57
CA SER A 25 -2.80 0.01 6.82
C SER A 25 -3.94 -0.77 7.49
N TRP A 26 -4.55 -0.17 8.52
CA TRP A 26 -5.67 -0.77 9.25
C TRP A 26 -6.89 -0.98 8.34
N ASN A 27 -7.23 0.00 7.51
CA ASN A 27 -8.36 -0.07 6.60
C ASN A 27 -8.17 -1.13 5.52
N ILE A 28 -7.00 -1.16 4.87
CA ILE A 28 -6.63 -2.18 3.88
C ILE A 28 -6.77 -3.58 4.48
N THR A 29 -6.13 -3.80 5.64
CA THR A 29 -6.11 -5.12 6.27
C THR A 29 -7.48 -5.55 6.78
N SER A 30 -8.28 -4.63 7.34
CA SER A 30 -9.65 -4.92 7.80
C SER A 30 -10.59 -5.22 6.63
N ALA A 31 -10.42 -4.56 5.49
CA ALA A 31 -11.27 -4.80 4.34
C ALA A 31 -10.96 -6.13 3.66
N LEU A 32 -9.68 -6.53 3.59
CA LEU A 32 -9.30 -7.87 3.16
C LEU A 32 -9.81 -8.95 4.13
N GLU A 33 -9.81 -8.68 5.43
CA GLU A 33 -10.40 -9.56 6.43
C GLU A 33 -11.90 -9.78 6.22
N ARG A 34 -12.66 -8.71 5.92
CA ARG A 34 -14.09 -8.81 5.55
C ARG A 34 -14.35 -9.63 4.29
N GLN A 35 -13.32 -9.83 3.47
CA GLN A 35 -13.38 -10.62 2.23
C GLN A 35 -12.89 -12.06 2.45
N GLY A 36 -12.62 -12.45 3.70
CA GLY A 36 -12.25 -13.81 4.11
C GLY A 36 -10.75 -14.05 4.18
N TYR A 37 -9.90 -13.02 4.04
CA TYR A 37 -8.45 -13.17 4.13
C TYR A 37 -7.94 -12.99 5.56
N CYS A 38 -6.89 -13.72 5.93
CA CYS A 38 -6.27 -13.54 7.24
C CYS A 38 -5.46 -12.25 7.29
N ARG A 39 -5.77 -11.40 8.27
CA ARG A 39 -5.09 -10.11 8.49
C ARG A 39 -3.56 -10.24 8.62
N SER A 40 -3.09 -11.29 9.28
CA SER A 40 -1.66 -11.57 9.51
C SER A 40 -0.89 -11.96 8.25
N HIS A 41 -1.57 -12.23 7.13
CA HIS A 41 -0.95 -12.60 5.85
C HIS A 41 -0.95 -11.46 4.82
N VAL A 42 -1.35 -10.27 5.23
CA VAL A 42 -1.32 -9.06 4.40
C VAL A 42 -0.04 -8.28 4.69
N SER A 43 0.75 -8.04 3.66
CA SER A 43 1.90 -7.13 3.70
C SER A 43 1.64 -5.93 2.80
N VAL A 44 1.84 -4.72 3.31
CA VAL A 44 1.64 -3.47 2.56
C VAL A 44 2.99 -2.86 2.21
N ARG A 45 3.16 -2.46 0.95
CA ARG A 45 4.34 -1.76 0.44
C ARG A 45 3.92 -0.42 -0.16
N ALA A 46 4.55 0.64 0.31
CA ALA A 46 4.35 1.99 -0.19
C ALA A 46 5.52 2.41 -1.08
N PHE A 47 5.24 3.01 -2.23
CA PHE A 47 6.23 3.61 -3.13
C PHE A 47 6.01 5.11 -3.18
N GLY A 48 7.08 5.87 -3.06
CA GLY A 48 7.02 7.33 -3.17
C GLY A 48 8.39 7.95 -3.27
N GLU A 49 8.42 9.27 -3.30
CA GLU A 49 9.68 10.01 -3.48
C GLU A 49 10.68 9.77 -2.33
N LYS A 50 11.97 9.90 -2.65
CA LYS A 50 13.03 9.64 -1.67
C LYS A 50 13.01 10.62 -0.50
N ASP A 51 12.40 11.77 -0.62
CA ASP A 51 12.25 12.77 0.44
C ASP A 51 10.84 12.77 1.07
N ASN A 52 10.05 11.70 0.84
CA ASN A 52 8.74 11.57 1.46
C ASN A 52 8.85 11.69 2.99
N LYS A 53 8.09 12.61 3.57
CA LYS A 53 8.17 12.97 4.99
C LYS A 53 7.56 11.92 5.91
N LEU A 54 6.75 11.00 5.36
CA LEU A 54 5.98 10.02 6.13
C LEU A 54 6.68 8.66 6.30
N LYS A 55 7.98 8.59 5.98
CA LYS A 55 8.77 7.33 6.00
C LYS A 55 8.77 6.64 7.35
N ASP A 56 8.94 7.43 8.42
CA ASP A 56 8.98 6.91 9.77
C ASP A 56 7.60 6.39 10.19
N GLU A 57 6.55 7.10 9.78
CA GLU A 57 5.16 6.74 10.00
C GLU A 57 4.76 5.47 9.23
N PHE A 58 5.27 5.29 8.00
CA PHE A 58 5.12 4.03 7.26
C PHE A 58 5.76 2.86 8.02
N LEU A 59 6.98 3.04 8.53
CA LEU A 59 7.66 2.01 9.33
C LEU A 59 6.87 1.66 10.60
N LEU A 60 6.37 2.67 11.32
CA LEU A 60 5.53 2.48 12.52
C LEU A 60 4.19 1.80 12.20
N ALA A 61 3.68 1.98 10.99
CA ALA A 61 2.48 1.33 10.48
C ALA A 61 2.74 -0.09 9.92
N LYS A 62 3.97 -0.60 10.02
CA LYS A 62 4.43 -1.87 9.43
C LYS A 62 4.25 -1.91 7.91
N ILE A 63 4.33 -0.75 7.27
CA ILE A 63 4.34 -0.59 5.82
C ILE A 63 5.80 -0.53 5.39
N VAL A 64 6.17 -1.35 4.40
CA VAL A 64 7.51 -1.27 3.80
C VAL A 64 7.52 -0.10 2.82
N PHE A 65 8.24 0.97 3.15
CA PHE A 65 8.43 2.10 2.25
C PHE A 65 9.58 1.84 1.28
N LEU A 66 9.34 2.10 0.00
CA LEU A 66 10.27 1.90 -1.11
C LEU A 66 10.49 3.25 -1.82
N PRO A 67 11.64 3.92 -1.62
CA PRO A 67 11.89 5.21 -2.24
C PRO A 67 12.10 5.08 -3.75
N ALA A 68 11.65 6.09 -4.49
CA ALA A 68 11.90 6.23 -5.91
C ALA A 68 13.42 6.17 -6.20
N GLY A 69 13.81 5.38 -7.20
CA GLY A 69 15.19 5.22 -7.63
C GLY A 69 16.03 4.14 -6.92
N GLU A 70 15.57 3.55 -5.80
CA GLU A 70 16.20 2.33 -5.23
C GLU A 70 15.74 1.05 -5.94
N LEU A 71 14.64 1.14 -6.66
CA LEU A 71 14.36 0.20 -7.73
C LEU A 71 15.32 0.56 -8.86
N SER A 72 16.34 -0.27 -9.10
CA SER A 72 16.80 -0.55 -10.47
C SER A 72 15.59 -1.12 -11.19
N THR A 73 14.73 -0.17 -11.59
CA THR A 73 13.46 -0.22 -12.28
C THR A 73 13.02 -1.62 -12.72
N PRO A 74 11.81 -2.07 -12.36
CA PRO A 74 11.05 -2.81 -13.34
C PRO A 74 10.71 -1.82 -14.46
N GLN A 75 11.62 -1.68 -15.42
CA GLN A 75 11.45 -0.99 -16.72
C GLN A 75 10.39 -1.71 -17.59
N HIS A 76 9.52 -2.49 -16.96
CA HIS A 76 8.46 -3.31 -17.53
C HIS A 76 7.12 -3.13 -16.84
N LEU A 77 6.98 -2.26 -15.82
CA LEU A 77 5.66 -1.73 -15.48
C LEU A 77 5.31 -0.51 -16.36
N GLY A 78 5.81 -0.50 -17.59
CA GLY A 78 5.17 0.19 -18.68
C GLY A 78 3.86 -0.53 -18.99
N LYS A 79 2.74 0.17 -18.78
CA LYS A 79 1.44 -0.09 -19.42
C LYS A 79 0.74 -1.38 -18.95
N LYS A 80 -0.16 -1.19 -17.98
CA LYS A 80 -1.30 -2.07 -17.62
C LYS A 80 -0.96 -3.49 -17.10
N SER A 81 -1.13 -3.68 -15.78
CA SER A 81 -1.60 -4.93 -15.16
C SER A 81 -1.94 -4.61 -13.69
N LEU A 82 -3.16 -4.17 -13.33
CA LEU A 82 -4.40 -4.95 -13.16
C LEU A 82 -4.15 -6.38 -12.66
N THR A 83 -4.02 -6.52 -11.33
CA THR A 83 -4.28 -7.77 -10.64
C THR A 83 -5.43 -7.55 -9.67
N THR A 84 -6.64 -7.71 -10.21
CA THR A 84 -7.83 -8.22 -9.52
C THR A 84 -8.43 -7.33 -8.42
N SER A 85 -9.26 -6.38 -8.87
CA SER A 85 -10.67 -6.24 -8.43
C SER A 85 -10.94 -6.40 -6.92
N LEU A 86 -10.36 -5.55 -6.08
CA LEU A 86 -10.89 -5.27 -4.73
C LEU A 86 -10.31 -3.98 -4.13
N THR A 87 -9.08 -3.63 -4.50
CA THR A 87 -8.29 -2.56 -3.85
C THR A 87 -8.84 -1.15 -4.08
N ALA A 88 -9.49 -0.88 -5.22
CA ALA A 88 -10.01 0.47 -5.52
C ALA A 88 -11.36 0.78 -4.84
N LEU A 89 -12.18 -0.24 -4.53
CA LEU A 89 -13.52 0.01 -3.95
C LEU A 89 -13.46 0.25 -2.44
N ILE A 90 -12.40 -0.21 -1.77
CA ILE A 90 -12.26 -0.14 -0.31
C ILE A 90 -11.79 1.24 0.19
N ILE A 91 -11.15 2.04 -0.67
CA ILE A 91 -10.51 3.29 -0.25
C ILE A 91 -11.53 4.44 -0.03
N MET A 92 -12.81 4.28 -0.41
CA MET A 92 -13.79 5.38 -0.40
C MET A 92 -15.09 5.16 0.41
N SER A 93 -15.17 4.14 1.27
CA SER A 93 -16.39 3.85 2.06
C SER A 93 -16.17 3.86 3.57
#